data_AF-A0ABC9GXW7-F1
#
_entry.id   AF-A0ABC9GXW7-F1
#
_cell.length_a   1.000
_cell.length_b   1.000
_cell.length_c   1.000
_cell.angle_alpha   90.00
_cell.angle_beta   90.00
_cell.angle_gamma   90.00
#
_symmetry.space_group_name_H-M   'P 1'
#
loop_
_entity.id
_entity.type
_entity.pdbx_description
1 polymer ?
#
loop_
_entity_poly.entity_id
_entity_poly.type
_entity_poly.pdbx_seq_one_letter_code
_entity_poly.pdbx_strand_id
1 'polypeptide(L)'
;MSSAASNPSSSTTTSKPKSLKRNSDDIGWDYGVLVDPNNLNLIKCKLCGLQVSAGIYRLKLHIAGIRGQVQPCKKSTDEDKERCKKVIDESKQVKKARLTEQQEVRDAVDLDGAPEADDDITMAEVEEINGAGGKTIRKIGPMDKFTLPLDEASLIH
;
A
#
# COMPACT_ATOMS: atom_id res chain seq x y z
N MET A 1 70.89 -16.64 -16.12
CA MET A 1 69.96 -16.89 -14.99
C MET A 1 69.94 -15.61 -14.16
N SER A 2 68.87 -14.85 -13.97
CA SER A 2 67.43 -15.06 -14.21
C SER A 2 66.76 -13.68 -14.30
N SER A 3 65.71 -13.59 -15.12
CA SER A 3 64.86 -12.40 -15.29
C SER A 3 63.95 -12.20 -14.07
N ALA A 4 63.74 -10.95 -13.64
CA ALA A 4 62.68 -10.60 -12.69
C ALA A 4 61.59 -9.83 -13.45
N ALA A 5 60.42 -10.47 -13.58
CA ALA A 5 59.24 -9.89 -14.23
C ALA A 5 58.40 -9.11 -13.22
N SER A 6 57.98 -7.92 -13.64
CA SER A 6 57.02 -7.05 -12.94
C SER A 6 55.61 -7.63 -13.06
N ASN A 7 54.95 -7.89 -11.93
CA ASN A 7 53.51 -8.21 -11.89
C ASN A 7 52.75 -7.05 -11.24
N PRO A 8 51.93 -6.29 -11.98
CA PRO A 8 50.87 -5.50 -11.38
C PRO A 8 49.68 -6.44 -11.11
N SER A 9 49.48 -6.83 -9.85
CA SER A 9 48.25 -7.50 -9.44
C SER A 9 47.10 -6.49 -9.50
N SER A 10 46.41 -6.50 -10.64
CA SER A 10 45.10 -5.87 -10.80
C SER A 10 44.16 -6.42 -9.73
N SER A 11 43.93 -5.63 -8.69
CA SER A 11 42.86 -5.86 -7.73
C SER A 11 41.53 -5.61 -8.43
N THR A 12 41.07 -6.60 -9.19
CA THR A 12 39.69 -6.66 -9.69
C THR A 12 38.80 -6.87 -8.47
N THR A 13 38.42 -5.77 -7.82
CA THR A 13 37.30 -5.77 -6.89
C THR A 13 36.05 -6.00 -7.73
N THR A 14 35.74 -7.26 -8.01
CA THR A 14 34.42 -7.70 -8.43
C THR A 14 33.49 -7.45 -7.24
N SER A 15 33.07 -6.19 -7.09
CA SER A 15 31.94 -5.81 -6.25
C SER A 15 30.72 -6.46 -6.89
N LYS A 16 30.45 -7.70 -6.50
CA LYS A 16 29.16 -8.36 -6.69
C LYS A 16 28.11 -7.29 -6.33
N PRO A 17 27.27 -6.83 -7.27
CA PRO A 17 26.33 -5.76 -6.96
C PRO A 17 25.52 -6.26 -5.77
N LYS A 18 25.66 -5.58 -4.63
CA LYS A 18 24.85 -5.84 -3.44
C LYS A 18 23.42 -5.71 -3.93
N SER A 19 22.76 -6.84 -4.13
CA SER A 19 21.37 -6.90 -4.53
C SER A 19 20.62 -5.97 -3.59
N LEU A 20 20.09 -4.87 -4.12
CA LEU A 20 19.33 -3.88 -3.38
C LEU A 20 17.94 -4.49 -3.07
N LYS A 21 17.95 -5.62 -2.35
CA LYS A 21 16.75 -6.32 -1.91
C LYS A 21 16.62 -6.00 -0.42
N ARG A 22 15.52 -5.34 -0.06
CA ARG A 22 15.07 -5.25 1.34
C ARG A 22 14.93 -6.69 1.86
N ASN A 23 15.19 -6.92 3.15
CA ASN A 23 15.16 -8.20 3.87
C ASN A 23 13.73 -8.76 4.00
N SER A 24 13.01 -8.88 2.89
CA SER A 24 11.59 -9.19 2.84
C SER A 24 11.35 -10.32 1.86
N ASP A 25 10.61 -11.33 2.32
CA ASP A 25 10.17 -12.49 1.54
C ASP A 25 8.91 -12.19 0.71
N ASP A 26 8.59 -10.91 0.48
CA ASP A 26 7.45 -10.51 -0.34
C ASP A 26 7.69 -10.89 -1.81
N ILE A 27 6.71 -11.58 -2.41
CA ILE A 27 6.74 -12.03 -3.81
C ILE A 27 7.00 -10.89 -4.82
N GLY A 28 6.68 -9.64 -4.47
CA GLY A 28 6.92 -8.49 -5.34
C GLY A 28 8.40 -8.30 -5.66
N TRP A 29 9.32 -8.79 -4.82
CA TRP A 29 10.76 -8.69 -5.07
C TRP A 29 11.26 -9.60 -6.18
N ASP A 30 10.48 -10.60 -6.58
CA ASP A 30 10.80 -11.42 -7.75
C ASP A 30 10.72 -10.58 -9.02
N TYR A 31 9.83 -9.59 -9.02
CA TYR A 31 9.55 -8.71 -10.15
C TYR A 31 10.15 -7.31 -10.03
N GLY A 32 10.69 -6.97 -8.86
CA GLY A 32 11.15 -5.63 -8.52
C GLY A 32 12.60 -5.57 -8.06
N VAL A 33 13.24 -4.45 -8.32
CA VAL A 33 14.57 -4.11 -7.81
C VAL A 33 14.56 -2.66 -7.36
N LEU A 34 15.14 -2.38 -6.18
CA LEU A 34 15.31 -0.99 -5.74
C LEU A 34 16.22 -0.25 -6.72
N VAL A 35 15.81 0.95 -7.08
CA VAL A 35 16.63 1.84 -7.92
C VAL A 35 17.76 2.42 -7.07
N ASP A 36 17.41 2.94 -5.88
CA ASP A 36 18.38 3.50 -4.95
C ASP A 36 18.31 2.77 -3.60
N PRO A 37 19.47 2.43 -2.99
CA PRO A 37 19.52 1.87 -1.65
C PRO A 37 18.92 2.79 -0.59
N ASN A 38 19.03 4.11 -0.79
CA ASN A 38 18.58 5.12 0.16
C ASN A 38 17.09 5.45 -0.01
N ASN A 39 16.51 5.20 -1.19
CA ASN A 39 15.11 5.47 -1.49
C ASN A 39 14.33 4.16 -1.64
N LEU A 40 13.92 3.57 -0.52
CA LEU A 40 13.26 2.27 -0.53
C LEU A 40 11.86 2.26 -1.18
N ASN A 41 11.33 3.43 -1.51
CA ASN A 41 10.05 3.59 -2.20
C ASN A 41 10.18 3.56 -3.72
N LEU A 42 11.40 3.71 -4.26
CA LEU A 42 11.65 3.75 -5.69
C LEU A 42 12.07 2.37 -6.17
N ILE A 43 11.14 1.68 -6.82
CA ILE A 43 11.33 0.31 -7.31
C ILE A 43 11.17 0.28 -8.82
N LYS A 44 12.11 -0.35 -9.51
CA LYS A 44 12.05 -0.63 -10.95
C LYS A 44 11.48 -2.02 -11.19
N CYS A 45 10.48 -2.09 -12.05
CA CYS A 45 9.93 -3.35 -12.57
C CYS A 45 10.95 -4.02 -13.49
N LYS A 46 11.29 -5.29 -13.24
CA LYS A 46 12.21 -6.09 -14.06
C LYS A 46 11.62 -6.44 -15.43
N LEU A 47 10.30 -6.53 -15.53
CA LEU A 47 9.61 -6.94 -16.75
C LEU A 47 9.56 -5.82 -17.78
N CYS A 48 9.03 -4.65 -17.40
CA CYS A 48 8.82 -3.53 -18.33
C CYS A 48 9.73 -2.32 -18.11
N GLY A 49 10.51 -2.29 -17.02
CA GLY A 49 11.41 -1.18 -16.71
C GLY A 49 10.74 0.04 -16.07
N LEU A 50 9.41 0.05 -15.90
CA LEU A 50 8.70 1.13 -15.22
C LEU A 50 9.22 1.30 -13.79
N GLN A 51 9.49 2.55 -13.40
CA GLN A 51 9.81 2.89 -12.02
C GLN A 51 8.54 3.32 -11.29
N VAL A 52 8.33 2.74 -10.11
CA VAL A 52 7.18 2.98 -9.26
C VAL A 52 7.67 3.63 -7.96
N SER A 53 7.05 4.73 -7.56
CA SER A 53 7.46 5.58 -6.44
C SER A 53 6.60 5.44 -5.19
N ALA A 54 6.16 4.22 -4.82
CA ALA A 54 5.49 3.99 -3.53
C ALA A 54 5.74 2.58 -2.96
N GLY A 55 6.90 2.03 -3.24
CA GLY A 55 7.32 0.74 -2.72
C GLY A 55 6.59 -0.45 -3.35
N ILE A 56 6.67 -1.59 -2.65
CA ILE A 56 6.41 -2.92 -3.21
C ILE A 56 4.93 -3.16 -3.58
N TYR A 57 4.00 -2.51 -2.87
CA TYR A 57 2.57 -2.70 -3.10
C TYR A 57 2.14 -2.18 -4.49
N ARG A 58 2.54 -0.98 -4.89
CA ARG A 58 2.23 -0.46 -6.23
C ARG A 58 2.94 -1.26 -7.32
N LEU A 59 4.11 -1.85 -7.04
CA LEU A 59 4.72 -2.79 -7.98
C LEU A 59 3.83 -4.03 -8.17
N LYS A 60 3.30 -4.63 -7.09
CA LYS A 60 2.38 -5.78 -7.19
C LYS A 60 1.12 -5.42 -7.98
N LEU A 61 0.55 -4.23 -7.78
CA LEU A 61 -0.60 -3.76 -8.57
C LEU A 61 -0.28 -3.63 -10.06
N HIS A 62 0.89 -3.08 -10.38
CA HIS A 62 1.38 -2.94 -11.75
C HIS A 62 1.48 -4.30 -12.44
N ILE A 63 2.09 -5.30 -11.78
CA ILE A 63 2.25 -6.66 -12.34
C ILE A 63 0.91 -7.39 -12.44
N ALA A 64 0.04 -7.24 -11.43
CA ALA A 64 -1.31 -7.80 -11.43
C ALA A 64 -2.22 -7.20 -12.52
N GLY A 65 -1.81 -6.10 -13.16
CA GLY A 65 -2.60 -5.41 -14.17
C GLY A 65 -3.84 -4.71 -13.61
N ILE A 66 -3.88 -4.48 -12.29
CA ILE A 66 -5.00 -3.80 -11.63
C ILE A 66 -4.89 -2.30 -11.93
N ARG A 67 -5.88 -1.76 -12.67
CA ARG A 67 -5.93 -0.34 -13.06
C ARG A 67 -6.34 0.56 -11.88
N GLY A 68 -6.10 1.86 -12.03
CA GLY A 68 -6.43 2.90 -11.05
C GLY A 68 -5.18 3.57 -10.49
N GLN A 69 -4.55 2.96 -9.48
CA GLN A 69 -3.43 3.58 -8.76
C GLN A 69 -2.09 3.57 -9.52
N VAL A 70 -1.92 2.67 -10.49
CA VAL A 70 -0.68 2.52 -11.25
C VAL A 70 -1.01 2.00 -12.65
N GLN A 71 -0.16 2.36 -13.62
CA GLN A 71 -0.26 1.80 -14.97
C GLN A 71 -0.02 0.29 -14.94
N PRO A 72 -0.77 -0.54 -15.68
CA PRO A 72 -0.56 -1.98 -15.73
C PRO A 72 0.73 -2.35 -16.49
N CYS A 73 1.31 -3.50 -16.16
CA CYS A 73 2.49 -4.01 -16.84
C CYS A 73 2.15 -4.50 -18.24
N LYS A 74 2.88 -3.98 -19.24
CA LYS A 74 2.72 -4.39 -20.65
C LYS A 74 3.39 -5.74 -20.96
N LYS A 75 4.29 -6.21 -20.08
CA LYS A 75 5.13 -7.39 -20.29
C LYS A 75 4.90 -8.51 -19.26
N SER A 76 3.95 -8.34 -18.35
CA SER A 76 3.58 -9.40 -17.39
C SER A 76 2.81 -10.51 -18.09
N THR A 77 3.20 -11.76 -17.86
CA THR A 77 2.45 -12.94 -18.28
C THR A 77 1.17 -13.09 -17.45
N ASP A 78 0.24 -13.94 -17.88
CA ASP A 78 -0.99 -14.18 -17.11
C ASP A 78 -0.71 -14.89 -15.78
N GLU A 79 0.30 -15.77 -15.74
CA GLU A 79 0.78 -16.38 -14.50
C GLU A 79 1.31 -15.33 -13.51
N ASP A 80 2.08 -14.35 -13.99
CA ASP A 80 2.62 -13.27 -13.15
C ASP A 80 1.49 -12.40 -12.57
N LYS A 81 0.48 -12.13 -13.39
CA LYS A 81 -0.70 -11.36 -12.98
C LYS A 81 -1.45 -12.09 -11.88
N GLU A 82 -1.71 -13.39 -12.07
CA GLU A 82 -2.47 -14.20 -11.13
C GLU A 82 -1.74 -14.34 -9.78
N ARG A 83 -0.43 -14.60 -9.79
CA ARG A 83 0.39 -14.66 -8.57
C ARG A 83 0.30 -13.37 -7.75
N CYS A 84 0.48 -12.22 -8.40
CA CYS A 84 0.40 -10.93 -7.72
C CYS A 84 -1.02 -10.61 -7.24
N LYS A 85 -2.04 -10.94 -8.05
CA LYS A 85 -3.45 -10.70 -7.73
C LYS A 85 -3.89 -11.49 -6.50
N LYS A 86 -3.54 -12.77 -6.41
CA LYS A 86 -3.87 -13.63 -5.26
C LYS A 86 -3.40 -13.03 -3.94
N VAL A 87 -2.13 -12.63 -3.86
CA VAL A 87 -1.54 -12.03 -2.65
C VAL A 87 -2.21 -10.70 -2.28
N ILE A 88 -2.58 -9.89 -3.28
CA ILE A 88 -3.29 -8.62 -3.05
C ILE A 88 -4.69 -8.90 -2.49
N ASP A 89 -5.41 -9.86 -3.05
CA ASP A 89 -6.78 -10.15 -2.66
C ASP A 89 -6.87 -10.85 -1.29
N GLU A 90 -5.94 -11.76 -0.97
CA GLU A 90 -5.78 -12.31 0.38
C GLU A 90 -5.59 -11.18 1.41
N SER A 91 -4.70 -10.22 1.12
CA SER A 91 -4.47 -9.06 1.99
C SER A 91 -5.71 -8.19 2.17
N LYS A 92 -6.56 -8.07 1.13
CA LYS A 92 -7.84 -7.34 1.23
C LYS A 92 -8.87 -8.10 2.05
N GLN A 93 -8.95 -9.43 1.87
CA GLN A 93 -9.88 -10.26 2.63
C GLN A 93 -9.57 -10.24 4.12
N VAL A 94 -8.30 -10.34 4.50
CA VAL A 94 -7.87 -10.23 5.91
C VAL A 94 -8.29 -8.88 6.50
N LYS A 95 -8.12 -7.77 5.75
CA LYS A 95 -8.57 -6.44 6.19
C LYS A 95 -10.09 -6.38 6.35
N LYS A 96 -10.85 -6.94 5.41
CA LYS A 96 -12.31 -6.99 5.47
C LYS A 96 -12.79 -7.81 6.67
N ALA A 97 -12.26 -9.01 6.87
CA ALA A 97 -12.61 -9.87 8.01
C ALA A 97 -12.38 -9.16 9.35
N ARG A 98 -11.22 -8.51 9.50
CA ARG A 98 -10.90 -7.71 10.70
C ARG A 98 -11.87 -6.53 10.92
N LEU A 99 -12.36 -5.91 9.84
CA LEU A 99 -13.33 -4.81 9.93
C LEU A 99 -14.72 -5.33 10.29
N THR A 100 -15.13 -6.46 9.71
CA THR A 100 -16.40 -7.12 10.02
C THR A 100 -16.43 -7.58 11.48
N GLU A 101 -15.38 -8.23 11.97
CA GLU A 101 -15.27 -8.64 13.38
C GLU A 101 -15.35 -7.42 14.33
N GLN A 102 -14.70 -6.31 14.00
CA GLN A 102 -14.79 -5.07 14.79
C GLN A 102 -16.21 -4.48 14.80
N GLN A 103 -16.93 -4.62 13.69
CA GLN A 103 -18.32 -4.17 13.60
C GLN A 103 -19.24 -5.08 14.42
N GLU A 104 -19.08 -6.40 14.33
CA GLU A 104 -19.84 -7.37 15.13
C GLU A 104 -19.63 -7.14 16.64
N VAL A 105 -18.40 -6.88 17.07
CA VAL A 105 -18.10 -6.52 18.48
C VAL A 105 -18.77 -5.21 18.88
N ARG A 106 -18.84 -4.22 17.96
CA ARG A 106 -19.52 -2.95 18.21
C ARG A 106 -21.03 -3.13 18.35
N ASP A 107 -21.62 -3.93 17.47
CA ASP A 107 -23.07 -4.18 17.42
C ASP A 107 -23.52 -5.03 18.62
N ALA A 108 -22.68 -5.95 19.12
CA ALA A 108 -22.97 -6.74 20.31
C ALA A 108 -23.03 -5.93 21.61
N VAL A 109 -22.57 -4.67 21.61
CA VAL A 109 -22.70 -3.75 22.75
C VAL A 109 -23.94 -2.87 22.52
N ASP A 110 -25.11 -3.48 22.61
CA ASP A 110 -26.39 -2.78 22.72
C ASP A 110 -26.41 -2.00 24.05
N LEU A 111 -26.09 -0.71 23.99
CA LEU A 111 -26.46 0.21 25.05
C LEU A 111 -27.93 0.57 24.81
N ASP A 112 -28.84 -0.04 25.57
CA ASP A 112 -30.27 0.33 25.60
C ASP A 112 -30.40 1.86 25.67
N GLY A 113 -30.71 2.50 24.54
CA GLY A 113 -31.01 3.94 24.46
C GLY A 113 -30.35 4.75 23.35
N ALA A 114 -30.60 4.45 22.07
CA ALA A 114 -30.61 5.46 20.99
C ALA A 114 -31.40 4.95 19.77
N PRO A 115 -32.20 5.80 19.09
CA PRO A 115 -33.16 5.37 18.08
C PRO A 115 -32.49 4.84 16.79
N GLU A 116 -33.06 3.74 16.32
CA GLU A 116 -32.89 3.12 15.01
C GLU A 116 -33.04 4.18 13.89
N ALA A 117 -31.95 4.50 13.20
CA ALA A 117 -31.97 5.29 11.96
C ALA A 117 -31.31 4.46 10.86
N ASP A 118 -32.16 3.74 10.13
CA ASP A 118 -32.03 3.29 8.75
C ASP A 118 -30.60 3.25 8.15
N ASP A 119 -30.00 2.06 8.21
CA ASP A 119 -28.80 1.70 7.47
C ASP A 119 -29.08 1.55 5.96
N ASP A 120 -28.99 2.65 5.21
CA ASP A 120 -28.63 2.58 3.78
C ASP A 120 -27.48 3.56 3.47
N ILE A 121 -26.25 3.04 3.50
CA ILE A 121 -25.25 3.46 2.53
C ILE A 121 -24.70 2.21 1.85
N THR A 122 -25.27 1.97 0.67
CA THR A 122 -24.72 1.10 -0.37
C THR A 122 -23.27 1.45 -0.71
N MET A 123 -22.49 0.41 -1.02
CA MET A 123 -21.08 0.45 -1.37
C MET A 123 -20.82 1.00 -2.80
N ALA A 124 -21.53 2.07 -3.20
CA ALA A 124 -21.44 2.64 -4.55
C ALA A 124 -20.25 3.59 -4.70
N GLU A 125 -19.41 3.28 -5.70
CA GLU A 125 -18.31 4.03 -6.32
C GLU A 125 -17.76 5.29 -5.63
N VAL A 126 -16.47 5.24 -5.30
CA VAL A 126 -15.66 6.45 -5.15
C VAL A 126 -15.27 6.94 -6.55
N GLU A 127 -16.14 7.75 -7.18
CA GLU A 127 -15.69 8.68 -8.22
C GLU A 127 -15.00 9.90 -7.57
N GLU A 128 -14.03 10.45 -8.30
CA GLU A 128 -13.23 11.61 -7.90
C GLU A 128 -14.12 12.84 -7.63
N ILE A 129 -13.97 13.42 -6.44
CA ILE A 129 -14.39 14.79 -6.16
C ILE A 129 -13.16 15.68 -6.03
N ASN A 130 -12.87 16.39 -7.12
CA ASN A 130 -12.08 17.62 -7.11
C ASN A 130 -12.83 18.68 -6.29
N GLY A 131 -12.11 19.30 -5.35
CA GLY A 131 -12.38 20.66 -4.91
C GLY A 131 -13.47 20.85 -3.84
N ALA A 132 -13.05 21.53 -2.77
CA ALA A 132 -13.88 22.27 -1.81
C ALA A 132 -14.89 21.48 -0.95
N GLY A 133 -14.51 21.28 0.33
CA GLY A 133 -15.48 21.35 1.43
C GLY A 133 -16.45 20.18 1.59
N GLY A 134 -16.01 18.94 1.36
CA GLY A 134 -16.78 17.77 1.78
C GLY A 134 -16.67 17.57 3.30
N LYS A 135 -17.72 17.92 4.08
CA LYS A 135 -17.92 17.35 5.41
C LYS A 135 -18.13 15.85 5.20
N THR A 136 -17.03 15.09 5.24
CA THR A 136 -17.13 13.66 5.51
C THR A 136 -17.88 13.55 6.83
N ILE A 137 -19.05 12.93 6.81
CA ILE A 137 -19.74 12.53 8.03
C ILE A 137 -18.77 11.56 8.72
N ARG A 138 -18.00 12.09 9.67
CA ARG A 138 -17.12 11.28 10.50
C ARG A 138 -18.06 10.47 11.37
N LYS A 139 -17.97 9.13 11.28
CA LYS A 139 -18.71 8.23 12.17
C LYS A 139 -18.29 8.59 13.59
N ILE A 140 -19.13 9.36 14.29
CA ILE A 140 -18.85 9.82 15.64
C ILE A 140 -18.90 8.61 16.55
N GLY A 141 -17.74 8.29 17.13
CA GLY A 141 -17.63 7.31 18.19
C GLY A 141 -18.30 7.82 19.46
N PRO A 142 -18.64 6.94 20.41
CA PRO A 142 -19.29 7.32 21.67
C PRO A 142 -18.53 8.39 22.48
N MET A 143 -17.22 8.51 22.25
CA MET A 143 -16.34 9.49 22.90
C MET A 143 -16.20 10.80 22.15
N ASP A 144 -16.53 10.85 20.86
CA ASP A 144 -16.19 12.00 20.01
C ASP A 144 -17.01 13.24 20.40
N LYS A 145 -18.18 13.05 21.04
CA LYS A 145 -19.00 14.13 21.61
C LYS A 145 -18.27 14.99 22.65
N PHE A 146 -17.23 14.46 23.29
CA PHE A 146 -16.42 15.18 24.27
C PHE A 146 -15.18 15.84 23.66
N THR A 147 -14.96 15.64 22.36
CA THR A 147 -13.79 16.14 21.62
C THR A 147 -14.15 17.11 20.50
N LEU A 148 -15.46 17.31 20.24
CA LEU A 148 -15.90 18.36 19.34
C LEU A 148 -15.54 19.72 19.95
N PRO A 149 -15.00 20.66 19.15
CA PRO A 149 -14.82 22.04 19.58
C PRO A 149 -16.18 22.57 20.08
N LEU A 150 -16.20 23.18 21.25
CA LEU A 150 -17.41 23.81 21.78
C LEU A 150 -17.88 24.87 20.76
N ASP A 151 -19.13 24.76 20.30
CA ASP A 151 -19.70 25.76 19.41
C ASP A 151 -19.66 27.13 20.11
N GLU A 152 -19.00 28.09 19.46
CA GLU A 152 -18.80 29.46 19.95
C GLU A 152 -20.14 30.21 20.19
N ALA A 153 -21.24 29.68 19.67
CA ALA A 153 -22.60 30.17 19.93
C ALA A 153 -23.11 29.91 21.36
N SER A 154 -22.41 29.09 22.16
CA SER A 154 -22.75 28.87 23.57
C SER A 154 -22.09 29.88 24.52
N LEU A 155 -21.30 30.82 23.99
CA LEU A 155 -20.58 31.83 24.76
C LEU A 155 -21.13 33.25 24.54
N ILE A 156 -22.45 33.43 24.67
CA ILE A 156 -23.04 34.76 24.82
C ILE A 156 -24.01 34.71 26.00
N HIS A 157 -23.56 35.26 27.14
CA HIS A 157 -24.37 35.61 28.29
C HIS A 157 -24.64 37.11 28.24
#